data_AF-A0A349LUR9-F1
#
_entry.id   AF-A0A349LUR9-F1
#
_cell.length_a   1.000
_cell.length_b   1.000
_cell.length_c   1.000
_cell.angle_alpha   90.00
_cell.angle_beta   90.00
_cell.angle_gamma   90.00
#
_symmetry.space_group_name_H-M   'P 1'
#
loop_
_entity.id
_entity.type
_entity.pdbx_description
1 polymer ?
#
loop_
_entity_poly.entity_id
_entity_poly.type
_entity_poly.pdbx_seq_one_letter_code
_entity_poly.pdbx_strand_id
1 'polypeptide(L)'
;MCLPVVKCEKLSQFLLFYWAIIKYICTLEGFQKLLGVIAMQQQPNEVTESRRKFLLKGTAGLVIASLPARSVWASGGGVAQSIIASGHSSDFAGGTPIKLLSPGYWKTHQTTEHTTKFKDIFGGKAFSTTGGATMDDNVSFGQILTTKGSTYKGVSTVNFHLVAMYLNAKYSGQFGLNFPVFGAGKPFTSLSAFASYLYTKALLNPSGVGTELKSLITNYHV
;
A
#
# COMPACT_ATOMS: atom_id res chain seq x y z
N MET A 1 -66.22 -5.35 6.90
CA MET A 1 -65.05 -5.05 6.04
C MET A 1 -64.16 -4.07 6.81
N CYS A 2 -63.02 -4.52 7.33
CA CYS A 2 -62.07 -3.67 8.08
C CYS A 2 -60.70 -3.73 7.38
N LEU A 3 -60.16 -2.57 7.00
CA LEU A 3 -58.79 -2.39 6.49
C LEU A 3 -57.83 -2.11 7.66
N PRO A 4 -56.60 -2.63 7.66
CA PRO A 4 -55.61 -2.34 8.70
C PRO A 4 -54.86 -1.03 8.44
N VAL A 5 -54.77 -0.22 9.49
CA VAL A 5 -53.91 0.97 9.59
C VAL A 5 -52.47 0.51 9.81
N VAL A 6 -51.59 0.74 8.83
CA VAL A 6 -50.14 0.46 8.96
C VAL A 6 -49.42 1.68 9.48
N LYS A 7 -48.66 1.43 10.56
CA LYS A 7 -47.94 2.33 11.45
C LYS A 7 -46.88 3.20 10.73
N CYS A 8 -47.03 4.51 10.83
CA CYS A 8 -46.12 5.53 10.32
C CYS A 8 -45.01 5.84 11.34
N GLU A 9 -44.00 4.97 11.46
CA GLU A 9 -42.90 5.13 12.44
C GLU A 9 -41.51 5.25 11.79
N LYS A 10 -41.37 4.94 10.49
CA LYS A 10 -40.07 4.91 9.79
C LYS A 10 -39.62 6.23 9.16
N LEU A 11 -40.49 7.24 9.07
CA LEU A 11 -40.16 8.53 8.44
C LEU A 11 -39.41 9.50 9.38
N SER A 12 -39.49 9.31 10.70
CA SER A 12 -38.85 10.19 11.69
C SER A 12 -37.32 10.00 11.78
N GLN A 13 -36.83 8.77 11.65
CA GLN A 13 -35.39 8.49 11.77
C GLN A 13 -34.57 9.00 10.57
N PHE A 14 -35.16 9.06 9.38
CA PHE A 14 -34.48 9.56 8.18
C PHE A 14 -34.23 11.07 8.22
N LEU A 15 -35.15 11.84 8.78
CA LEU A 15 -35.01 13.29 8.91
C LEU A 15 -33.94 13.69 9.94
N LEU A 16 -33.79 12.91 11.02
CA LEU A 16 -32.76 13.16 12.04
C LEU A 16 -31.34 12.88 11.52
N PHE A 17 -31.16 11.87 10.67
CA PHE A 17 -29.86 11.61 10.02
C PHE A 17 -29.48 12.71 9.02
N TYR A 18 -30.44 13.23 8.26
CA TYR A 18 -30.18 14.28 7.29
C TYR A 18 -29.76 15.61 7.95
N TRP A 19 -30.37 15.94 9.10
CA TRP A 19 -30.00 17.13 9.88
C TRP A 19 -28.60 17.04 10.52
N ALA A 20 -28.18 15.85 10.94
CA ALA A 20 -26.85 15.64 11.51
C ALA A 20 -25.73 15.82 10.47
N ILE A 21 -25.97 15.40 9.22
CA ILE A 21 -25.02 15.55 8.11
C ILE A 21 -24.86 17.02 7.70
N ILE A 22 -25.96 17.78 7.64
CA ILE A 22 -25.91 19.22 7.29
C ILE A 22 -25.15 20.03 8.35
N LYS A 23 -25.32 19.73 9.65
CA LYS A 23 -24.53 20.38 10.72
C LYS A 23 -23.03 20.12 10.61
N TYR A 24 -22.63 18.91 10.19
CA TYR A 24 -21.22 18.56 10.03
C TYR A 24 -20.56 19.27 8.85
N ILE A 25 -21.29 19.45 7.75
CA ILE A 25 -20.80 20.15 6.55
C ILE A 25 -20.59 21.64 6.83
N CYS A 26 -21.52 22.31 7.53
CA CYS A 26 -21.36 23.73 7.88
C CYS A 26 -20.18 24.02 8.83
N THR A 27 -19.70 23.03 9.60
CA THR A 27 -18.60 23.23 10.56
C THR A 27 -17.22 23.13 9.89
N LEU A 28 -17.13 22.48 8.72
CA LEU A 28 -15.88 22.28 7.97
C LEU A 28 -15.45 23.51 7.15
N GLU A 29 -16.39 24.32 6.68
CA GLU A 29 -16.08 25.56 5.94
C GLU A 29 -15.46 26.66 6.84
N GLY A 30 -15.73 26.62 8.15
CA GLY A 30 -15.10 27.52 9.12
C GLY A 30 -13.61 27.24 9.35
N PHE A 31 -13.17 25.98 9.17
CA PHE A 31 -11.81 25.55 9.47
C PHE A 31 -10.80 25.90 8.35
N GLN A 32 -11.27 26.01 7.10
CA GLN A 32 -10.41 26.42 5.98
C GLN A 32 -10.03 27.92 6.01
N LYS A 33 -10.85 28.77 6.63
CA LYS A 33 -10.51 30.20 6.82
C LYS A 33 -9.47 30.45 7.92
N LEU A 34 -9.29 29.50 8.86
CA LEU A 34 -8.32 29.63 9.95
C LEU A 34 -6.89 29.20 9.55
N LEU A 35 -6.74 28.35 8.52
CA LEU A 35 -5.43 27.88 8.06
C LEU A 35 -4.74 28.84 7.06
N GLY A 36 -5.45 29.84 6.54
CA GLY A 36 -4.90 30.83 5.60
C GLY A 36 -4.11 31.99 6.24
N VAL A 37 -4.03 32.07 7.57
CA VAL A 37 -3.47 33.24 8.30
C VAL A 37 -2.04 33.02 8.81
N ILE A 38 -1.46 31.82 8.73
CA ILE A 38 -0.11 31.52 9.25
C ILE A 38 0.94 31.52 8.12
N ALA A 39 1.03 32.62 7.37
CA ALA A 39 2.10 32.82 6.39
C ALA A 39 2.60 34.26 6.42
N MET A 40 3.29 34.65 7.50
CA MET A 40 4.30 35.71 7.45
C MET A 40 5.05 35.78 8.78
N GLN A 41 6.32 35.34 8.79
CA GLN A 41 7.47 36.12 9.29
C GLN A 41 8.75 35.27 9.21
N GLN A 42 9.74 35.80 8.52
CA GLN A 42 11.11 35.33 8.62
C GLN A 42 12.02 36.56 8.64
N GLN A 43 12.65 36.83 9.78
CA GLN A 43 13.83 37.67 9.87
C GLN A 43 14.96 36.92 10.60
N PRO A 44 16.23 37.20 10.24
CA PRO A 44 17.37 36.32 10.46
C PRO A 44 18.10 36.66 11.76
N ASN A 45 18.69 35.66 12.42
CA ASN A 45 19.78 35.88 13.38
C ASN A 45 20.79 34.73 13.30
N GLU A 46 22.05 35.11 13.48
CA GLU A 46 23.25 34.39 13.10
C GLU A 46 23.50 33.05 13.81
N VAL A 47 24.32 32.28 13.10
CA VAL A 47 24.66 30.87 13.21
C VAL A 47 25.80 30.65 14.20
N THR A 48 25.68 29.64 15.06
CA THR A 48 26.84 28.83 15.45
C THR A 48 26.67 27.43 14.85
N GLU A 49 27.64 27.02 14.04
CA GLU A 49 27.72 25.77 13.27
C GLU A 49 27.37 24.54 14.13
N SER A 50 26.63 23.54 13.64
CA SER A 50 27.06 22.65 12.56
C SER A 50 25.88 21.82 12.05
N ARG A 51 25.57 21.92 10.74
CA ARG A 51 25.04 20.83 9.89
C ARG A 51 24.83 21.33 8.45
N ARG A 52 25.66 20.79 7.54
CA ARG A 52 25.57 20.81 6.05
C ARG A 52 25.51 22.19 5.40
N LYS A 53 26.69 22.70 5.06
CA LYS A 53 26.88 23.77 4.07
C LYS A 53 26.37 23.28 2.71
N PHE A 54 25.14 23.65 2.36
CA PHE A 54 24.70 23.59 0.97
C PHE A 54 25.55 24.58 0.18
N LEU A 55 26.31 24.06 -0.79
CA LEU A 55 27.12 24.85 -1.72
C LEU A 55 26.23 25.88 -2.42
N LEU A 56 26.30 27.12 -1.94
CA LEU A 56 25.70 28.28 -2.57
C LEU A 56 26.75 28.92 -3.48
N LYS A 57 26.50 28.73 -4.78
CA LYS A 57 26.79 29.65 -5.90
C LYS A 57 28.24 30.13 -6.06
N GLY A 58 28.91 29.52 -7.04
CA GLY A 58 30.11 30.06 -7.67
C GLY A 58 30.47 29.32 -8.94
N THR A 59 29.97 29.82 -10.08
CA THR A 59 30.55 29.75 -11.44
C THR A 59 30.83 28.40 -12.12
N ALA A 60 30.19 28.26 -13.28
CA ALA A 60 30.72 27.69 -14.53
C ALA A 60 31.23 26.23 -14.51
N GLY A 61 30.37 25.33 -14.97
CA GLY A 61 30.74 23.98 -15.38
C GLY A 61 29.50 23.11 -15.51
N LEU A 62 28.98 22.99 -16.73
CA LEU A 62 27.90 22.06 -17.05
C LEU A 62 28.41 20.64 -16.87
N VAL A 63 28.38 20.12 -15.64
CA VAL A 63 28.34 18.69 -15.41
C VAL A 63 26.85 18.36 -15.32
N ILE A 64 26.24 18.03 -16.47
CA ILE A 64 25.08 17.15 -16.44
C ILE A 64 25.64 15.81 -15.98
N ALA A 65 25.79 15.67 -14.66
CA ALA A 65 25.77 14.35 -14.07
C ALA A 65 24.37 13.85 -14.42
N SER A 66 24.28 13.07 -15.49
CA SER A 66 23.17 12.21 -15.75
C SER A 66 23.05 11.36 -14.49
N LEU A 67 22.22 11.82 -13.55
CA LEU A 67 21.62 10.96 -12.58
C LEU A 67 20.69 10.10 -13.43
N PRO A 68 20.97 8.82 -13.71
CA PRO A 68 19.89 7.86 -13.76
C PRO A 68 19.41 7.69 -12.31
N ALA A 69 18.99 8.78 -11.65
CA ALA A 69 18.01 8.68 -10.60
C ALA A 69 16.76 8.29 -11.35
N ARG A 70 16.59 6.98 -11.57
CA ARG A 70 15.27 6.45 -11.86
C ARG A 70 14.43 6.83 -10.65
N SER A 71 13.77 7.98 -10.76
CA SER A 71 12.71 8.41 -9.88
C SER A 71 11.54 7.48 -10.14
N VAL A 72 11.61 6.27 -9.58
CA VAL A 72 10.50 5.31 -9.58
C VAL A 72 9.48 5.78 -8.52
N TRP A 73 8.97 7.00 -8.71
CA TRP A 73 8.11 7.72 -7.77
C TRP A 73 6.98 8.46 -8.51
N ALA A 74 6.59 7.96 -9.68
CA ALA A 74 5.43 8.45 -10.41
C ALA A 74 4.62 7.29 -11.02
N SER A 75 3.94 6.52 -10.18
CA SER A 75 2.65 5.95 -10.58
C SER A 75 1.80 5.71 -9.33
N GLY A 76 0.61 6.31 -9.32
CA GLY A 76 -0.21 6.56 -8.16
C GLY A 76 -0.52 5.35 -7.28
N GLY A 77 -0.15 5.50 -6.00
CA GLY A 77 -0.77 4.85 -4.86
C GLY A 77 0.25 4.44 -3.79
N GLY A 78 -0.20 4.50 -2.53
CA GLY A 78 0.68 4.73 -1.39
C GLY A 78 1.41 3.52 -0.82
N VAL A 79 1.30 2.32 -1.39
CA VAL A 79 1.83 1.08 -0.75
C VAL A 79 3.31 0.96 -0.97
N ALA A 80 3.77 1.08 -2.22
CA ALA A 80 5.20 1.10 -2.53
C ALA A 80 5.89 2.28 -1.84
N GLN A 81 5.23 3.44 -1.81
CA GLN A 81 5.70 4.65 -1.13
C GLN A 81 5.88 4.44 0.37
N SER A 82 4.91 3.83 1.06
CA SER A 82 4.98 3.65 2.51
C SER A 82 6.03 2.62 2.93
N ILE A 83 6.20 1.53 2.17
CA ILE A 83 7.19 0.49 2.49
C ILE A 83 8.61 1.01 2.24
N ILE A 84 8.80 1.85 1.22
CA ILE A 84 10.12 2.41 0.87
C ILE A 84 10.42 3.68 1.69
N ALA A 85 9.44 4.54 1.97
CA ALA A 85 9.62 5.74 2.81
C ALA A 85 9.93 5.40 4.27
N SER A 86 9.33 4.34 4.82
CA SER A 86 9.74 3.79 6.13
C SER A 86 11.17 3.23 6.11
N GLY A 87 11.71 2.93 4.93
CA GLY A 87 13.11 2.53 4.71
C GLY A 87 14.08 3.67 4.36
N HIS A 88 13.62 4.91 4.13
CA HIS A 88 14.50 6.01 3.68
C HIS A 88 15.25 6.69 4.85
N SER A 89 14.78 6.51 6.09
CA SER A 89 15.47 7.04 7.28
C SER A 89 16.31 6.00 8.02
N SER A 90 16.17 4.72 7.70
CA SER A 90 16.92 3.62 8.30
C SER A 90 17.04 2.50 7.27
N ASP A 91 18.27 2.16 6.90
CA ASP A 91 18.66 1.11 5.97
C ASP A 91 18.02 -0.26 6.30
N PHE A 92 16.76 -0.44 5.92
CA PHE A 92 16.02 -1.64 6.32
C PHE A 92 16.54 -2.88 5.60
N ALA A 93 17.21 -2.70 4.47
CA ALA A 93 17.85 -3.79 3.72
C ALA A 93 19.31 -4.02 4.13
N GLY A 94 19.82 -3.33 5.16
CA GLY A 94 21.16 -3.55 5.70
C GLY A 94 22.29 -3.36 4.67
N GLY A 95 22.11 -2.44 3.73
CA GLY A 95 23.08 -2.06 2.71
C GLY A 95 23.03 -2.94 1.47
N THR A 96 22.17 -3.97 1.48
CA THR A 96 22.01 -4.89 0.36
C THR A 96 20.81 -4.49 -0.51
N PRO A 97 20.92 -4.52 -1.84
CA PRO A 97 19.83 -4.12 -2.71
C PRO A 97 18.64 -5.05 -2.57
N ILE A 98 17.42 -4.50 -2.66
CA ILE A 98 16.19 -5.27 -2.66
C ILE A 98 16.18 -6.19 -3.88
N LYS A 99 15.86 -7.47 -3.66
CA LYS A 99 15.74 -8.49 -4.70
C LYS A 99 14.43 -9.23 -4.48
N LEU A 100 13.58 -9.26 -5.50
CA LEU A 100 12.25 -9.87 -5.46
C LEU A 100 12.14 -10.97 -6.51
N LEU A 101 11.42 -12.03 -6.16
CA LEU A 101 11.05 -13.06 -7.12
C LEU A 101 9.67 -12.77 -7.68
N SER A 102 9.48 -13.14 -8.95
CA SER A 102 8.21 -12.95 -9.63
C SER A 102 7.17 -13.95 -9.12
N PRO A 103 5.87 -13.63 -9.20
CA PRO A 103 4.80 -14.59 -8.93
C PRO A 103 4.92 -15.88 -9.76
N GLY A 104 5.54 -15.80 -10.95
CA GLY A 104 5.80 -16.95 -11.81
C GLY A 104 6.79 -17.93 -11.21
N TYR A 105 7.80 -17.46 -10.48
CA TYR A 105 8.73 -18.33 -9.74
C TYR A 105 7.97 -19.15 -8.68
N TRP A 106 7.10 -18.49 -7.91
CA TRP A 106 6.28 -19.10 -6.86
C TRP A 106 5.22 -20.06 -7.38
N LYS A 107 4.93 -20.05 -8.68
CA LYS A 107 4.03 -21.04 -9.31
C LYS A 107 4.63 -22.44 -9.35
N THR A 108 5.95 -22.58 -9.40
CA THR A 108 6.64 -23.89 -9.49
C THR A 108 7.52 -24.19 -8.29
N HIS A 109 7.72 -23.23 -7.38
CA HIS A 109 8.55 -23.36 -6.19
C HIS A 109 7.71 -23.20 -4.92
N GLN A 110 8.17 -23.79 -3.81
CA GLN A 110 7.47 -23.78 -2.52
C GLN A 110 6.00 -24.20 -2.64
N THR A 111 5.75 -25.31 -3.34
CA THR A 111 4.40 -25.83 -3.59
C THR A 111 3.64 -26.20 -2.32
N THR A 112 4.32 -26.41 -1.20
CA THR A 112 3.69 -26.58 0.12
C THR A 112 2.79 -25.39 0.46
N GLU A 113 3.21 -24.16 0.11
CA GLU A 113 2.45 -22.93 0.34
C GLU A 113 1.20 -22.85 -0.54
N HIS A 114 1.06 -23.68 -1.58
CA HIS A 114 -0.11 -23.65 -2.46
C HIS A 114 -1.38 -24.16 -1.79
N THR A 115 -1.24 -24.92 -0.70
CA THR A 115 -2.36 -25.41 0.11
C THR A 115 -2.87 -24.35 1.10
N THR A 116 -2.06 -23.33 1.38
CA THR A 116 -2.41 -22.24 2.28
C THR A 116 -3.55 -21.40 1.70
N LYS A 117 -4.55 -21.12 2.53
CA LYS A 117 -5.70 -20.30 2.15
C LYS A 117 -5.34 -18.83 2.20
N PHE A 118 -5.87 -18.06 1.26
CA PHE A 118 -5.67 -16.62 1.21
C PHE A 118 -6.17 -15.93 2.49
N LYS A 119 -7.36 -16.34 2.95
CA LYS A 119 -7.99 -15.77 4.13
C LYS A 119 -7.18 -15.96 5.40
N ASP A 120 -6.53 -17.11 5.56
CA ASP A 120 -5.76 -17.43 6.77
C ASP A 120 -4.52 -16.52 6.91
N ILE A 121 -3.97 -16.03 5.79
CA ILE A 121 -2.80 -15.17 5.78
C ILE A 121 -3.16 -13.68 5.82
N PHE A 122 -4.15 -13.28 5.03
CA PHE A 122 -4.52 -11.87 4.86
C PHE A 122 -5.67 -11.42 5.77
N GLY A 123 -6.31 -12.34 6.49
CA GLY A 123 -7.42 -12.06 7.40
C GLY A 123 -8.76 -11.78 6.72
N GLY A 124 -8.83 -11.88 5.39
CA GLY A 124 -10.04 -11.59 4.62
C GLY A 124 -10.11 -12.28 3.27
N LYS A 125 -11.25 -12.12 2.60
CA LYS A 125 -11.54 -12.76 1.32
C LYS A 125 -10.64 -12.23 0.20
N ALA A 126 -10.32 -13.08 -0.76
CA ALA A 126 -9.59 -12.67 -1.95
C ALA A 126 -10.43 -11.74 -2.85
N PHE A 127 -9.77 -10.90 -3.64
CA PHE A 127 -10.40 -9.90 -4.49
C PHE A 127 -10.89 -10.49 -5.80
N SER A 128 -12.15 -10.21 -6.18
CA SER A 128 -12.75 -10.55 -7.46
C SER A 128 -12.12 -9.76 -8.61
N THR A 129 -12.43 -10.16 -9.85
CA THR A 129 -12.08 -9.39 -11.06
C THR A 129 -12.75 -8.03 -11.13
N THR A 130 -13.82 -7.81 -10.35
CA THR A 130 -14.51 -6.51 -10.20
C THR A 130 -13.92 -5.66 -9.08
N GLY A 131 -12.98 -6.20 -8.29
CA GLY A 131 -12.26 -5.51 -7.22
C GLY A 131 -12.86 -5.66 -5.83
N GLY A 132 -14.03 -6.27 -5.67
CA GLY A 132 -14.58 -6.57 -4.34
C GLY A 132 -13.88 -7.75 -3.67
N ALA A 133 -13.63 -7.69 -2.37
CA ALA A 133 -13.17 -8.83 -1.57
C ALA A 133 -14.30 -9.85 -1.33
N THR A 134 -14.75 -10.53 -2.39
CA THR A 134 -15.98 -11.34 -2.38
C THR A 134 -15.76 -12.81 -2.77
N MET A 135 -14.52 -13.25 -2.97
CA MET A 135 -14.22 -14.64 -3.31
C MET A 135 -14.55 -15.61 -2.17
N ASP A 136 -14.56 -16.91 -2.51
CA ASP A 136 -14.71 -18.00 -1.54
C ASP A 136 -13.57 -18.01 -0.51
N ASP A 137 -13.89 -18.42 0.71
CA ASP A 137 -12.93 -18.47 1.83
C ASP A 137 -11.86 -19.57 1.65
N ASN A 138 -12.13 -20.56 0.79
CA ASN A 138 -11.22 -21.66 0.51
C ASN A 138 -10.27 -21.39 -0.67
N VAL A 139 -10.27 -20.16 -1.20
CA VAL A 139 -9.31 -19.79 -2.25
C VAL A 139 -7.88 -19.94 -1.72
N SER A 140 -7.14 -20.86 -2.32
CA SER A 140 -5.75 -21.14 -1.95
C SER A 140 -4.75 -20.35 -2.77
N PHE A 141 -3.52 -20.21 -2.26
CA PHE A 141 -2.41 -19.64 -3.00
C PHE A 141 -2.14 -20.41 -4.30
N GLY A 142 -2.29 -21.73 -4.29
CA GLY A 142 -2.15 -22.57 -5.48
C GLY A 142 -3.12 -22.17 -6.58
N GLN A 143 -4.39 -21.97 -6.24
CA GLN A 143 -5.40 -21.51 -7.20
C GLN A 143 -5.08 -20.13 -7.76
N ILE A 144 -4.62 -19.20 -6.91
CA ILE A 144 -4.24 -17.84 -7.33
C ILE A 144 -3.01 -17.88 -8.27
N LEU A 145 -1.99 -18.67 -7.92
CA LEU A 145 -0.70 -18.69 -8.63
C LEU A 145 -0.74 -19.48 -9.94
N THR A 146 -1.45 -20.62 -9.96
CA THR A 146 -1.38 -21.57 -11.07
C THR A 146 -2.40 -21.28 -12.17
N THR A 147 -3.52 -20.64 -11.84
CA THR A 147 -4.62 -20.38 -12.78
C THR A 147 -4.15 -19.58 -14.00
N LYS A 148 -4.51 -20.06 -15.20
CA LYS A 148 -4.15 -19.41 -16.46
C LYS A 148 -4.93 -18.09 -16.66
N GLY A 149 -6.19 -18.04 -16.24
CA GLY A 149 -7.05 -16.85 -16.32
C GLY A 149 -6.83 -15.81 -15.21
N SER A 150 -7.69 -14.78 -15.22
CA SER A 150 -7.74 -13.72 -14.22
C SER A 150 -8.66 -14.02 -13.04
N THR A 151 -9.47 -15.08 -13.12
CA THR A 151 -10.54 -15.39 -12.16
C THR A 151 -10.07 -15.29 -10.73
N TYR A 152 -9.04 -16.05 -10.33
CA TYR A 152 -8.49 -16.04 -8.96
C TYR A 152 -7.43 -14.96 -8.72
N LYS A 153 -6.91 -14.34 -9.78
CA LYS A 153 -5.87 -13.31 -9.66
C LYS A 153 -6.45 -11.97 -9.19
N GLY A 154 -7.76 -11.78 -9.34
CA GLY A 154 -8.45 -10.54 -8.96
C GLY A 154 -8.21 -9.40 -9.94
N VAL A 155 -8.85 -8.26 -9.68
CA VAL A 155 -8.68 -7.04 -10.48
C VAL A 155 -7.20 -6.65 -10.54
N SER A 156 -6.71 -6.29 -11.73
CA SER A 156 -5.30 -5.93 -11.96
C SER A 156 -4.29 -6.92 -11.36
N THR A 157 -4.67 -8.20 -11.32
CA THR A 157 -3.89 -9.30 -10.74
C THR A 157 -3.44 -9.07 -9.29
N VAL A 158 -4.23 -8.32 -8.51
CA VAL A 158 -3.88 -7.93 -7.13
C VAL A 158 -3.62 -9.12 -6.22
N ASN A 159 -4.44 -10.18 -6.24
CA ASN A 159 -4.23 -11.35 -5.39
C ASN A 159 -2.90 -12.04 -5.74
N PHE A 160 -2.60 -12.12 -7.03
CA PHE A 160 -1.39 -12.75 -7.53
C PHE A 160 -0.12 -12.03 -7.05
N HIS A 161 -0.16 -10.69 -7.04
CA HIS A 161 0.95 -9.89 -6.53
C HIS A 161 1.01 -9.83 -5.00
N LEU A 162 -0.12 -9.80 -4.31
CA LEU A 162 -0.17 -9.88 -2.84
C LEU A 162 0.50 -11.17 -2.33
N VAL A 163 0.12 -12.31 -2.91
CA VAL A 163 0.70 -13.61 -2.56
C VAL A 163 2.20 -13.61 -2.84
N ALA A 164 2.64 -13.14 -4.01
CA ALA A 164 4.06 -13.08 -4.33
C ALA A 164 4.86 -12.19 -3.37
N MET A 165 4.34 -11.02 -2.99
CA MET A 165 4.99 -10.14 -2.04
C MET A 165 5.07 -10.74 -0.63
N TYR A 166 4.02 -11.45 -0.21
CA TYR A 166 4.03 -12.19 1.05
C TYR A 166 5.10 -13.29 1.06
N LEU A 167 5.16 -14.11 0.00
CA LEU A 167 6.17 -15.16 -0.13
C LEU A 167 7.59 -14.59 -0.23
N ASN A 168 7.75 -13.47 -0.94
CA ASN A 168 9.02 -12.74 -0.98
C ASN A 168 9.44 -12.31 0.43
N ALA A 169 8.54 -11.75 1.24
CA ALA A 169 8.88 -11.40 2.62
C ALA A 169 9.23 -12.65 3.44
N LYS A 170 8.39 -13.69 3.41
CA LYS A 170 8.54 -14.92 4.19
C LYS A 170 9.88 -15.62 3.94
N TYR A 171 10.32 -15.68 2.69
CA TYR A 171 11.55 -16.35 2.27
C TYR A 171 12.72 -15.37 2.04
N SER A 172 12.66 -14.18 2.63
CA SER A 172 13.77 -13.23 2.57
C SER A 172 15.05 -13.84 3.13
N GLY A 173 16.16 -13.68 2.39
CA GLY A 173 17.46 -14.28 2.70
C GLY A 173 17.68 -15.68 2.08
N GLN A 174 16.69 -16.22 1.36
CA GLN A 174 16.79 -17.50 0.66
C GLN A 174 16.66 -17.31 -0.86
N PHE A 175 17.13 -18.27 -1.66
CA PHE A 175 16.99 -18.25 -3.14
C PHE A 175 17.53 -16.98 -3.82
N GLY A 176 18.49 -16.29 -3.21
CA GLY A 176 18.98 -14.99 -3.70
C GLY A 176 18.02 -13.81 -3.51
N LEU A 177 16.91 -14.03 -2.80
CA LEU A 177 15.90 -13.04 -2.46
C LEU A 177 16.36 -12.19 -1.27
N ASN A 178 16.12 -10.89 -1.36
CA ASN A 178 16.40 -9.95 -0.29
C ASN A 178 15.25 -8.95 -0.13
N PHE A 179 14.37 -9.21 0.83
CA PHE A 179 13.23 -8.37 1.15
C PHE A 179 12.90 -8.38 2.66
N PRO A 180 13.81 -7.85 3.51
CA PRO A 180 13.70 -7.94 4.97
C PRO A 180 12.74 -6.89 5.53
N VAL A 181 11.46 -6.98 5.16
CA VAL A 181 10.43 -5.99 5.55
C VAL A 181 9.90 -6.17 6.97
N PHE A 182 10.14 -7.32 7.61
CA PHE A 182 9.69 -7.56 8.98
C PHE A 182 10.83 -8.01 9.91
N GLY A 183 10.68 -7.74 11.20
CA GLY A 183 11.64 -8.07 12.25
C GLY A 183 12.11 -6.84 13.04
N ALA A 184 13.07 -7.05 13.94
CA ALA A 184 13.63 -5.95 14.75
C ALA A 184 14.26 -4.87 13.86
N GLY A 185 13.85 -3.62 14.07
CA GLY A 185 14.33 -2.46 13.28
C GLY A 185 13.85 -2.44 11.82
N LYS A 186 12.81 -3.22 11.48
CA LYS A 186 12.20 -3.23 10.15
C LYS A 186 10.83 -2.54 10.16
N PRO A 187 10.29 -2.17 8.97
CA PRO A 187 9.00 -1.48 8.88
C PRO A 187 7.82 -2.21 9.53
N PHE A 188 7.85 -3.54 9.55
CA PHE A 188 6.81 -4.37 10.15
C PHE A 188 7.36 -5.21 11.31
N THR A 189 6.61 -5.32 12.39
CA THR A 189 7.00 -6.11 13.56
C THR A 189 6.94 -7.61 13.31
N SER A 190 6.07 -8.05 12.38
CA SER A 190 5.88 -9.46 12.03
C SER A 190 5.43 -9.62 10.58
N LEU A 191 5.56 -10.84 10.06
CA LEU A 191 5.07 -11.21 8.73
C LEU A 191 3.53 -11.06 8.61
N SER A 192 2.79 -11.31 9.69
CA SER A 192 1.33 -11.12 9.75
C SER A 192 0.94 -9.64 9.70
N ALA A 193 1.69 -8.77 10.37
CA ALA A 193 1.49 -7.32 10.30
C ALA A 193 1.69 -6.79 8.87
N PHE A 194 2.71 -7.31 8.17
CA PHE A 194 2.94 -7.00 6.76
C PHE A 194 1.78 -7.46 5.86
N ALA A 195 1.32 -8.70 6.02
CA ALA A 195 0.18 -9.23 5.26
C ALA A 195 -1.10 -8.38 5.49
N SER A 196 -1.41 -8.06 6.75
CA SER A 196 -2.56 -7.25 7.13
C SER A 196 -2.49 -5.83 6.54
N TYR A 197 -1.30 -5.23 6.53
CA TYR A 197 -1.05 -3.93 5.92
C TYR A 197 -1.34 -3.96 4.41
N LEU A 198 -0.77 -4.93 3.69
CA LEU A 198 -0.99 -5.08 2.24
C LEU A 198 -2.47 -5.27 1.92
N TYR A 199 -3.15 -6.13 2.68
CA TYR A 199 -4.58 -6.39 2.48
C TYR A 199 -5.44 -5.16 2.76
N THR A 200 -5.17 -4.41 3.83
CA THR A 200 -5.88 -3.17 4.17
C THR A 200 -5.74 -2.13 3.07
N LYS A 201 -4.55 -2.02 2.46
CA LYS A 201 -4.34 -1.11 1.33
C LYS A 201 -5.07 -1.57 0.08
N ALA A 202 -5.06 -2.87 -0.20
CA ALA A 202 -5.80 -3.44 -1.31
C ALA A 202 -7.32 -3.28 -1.14
N LEU A 203 -7.86 -3.28 0.08
CA LEU A 203 -9.28 -2.99 0.33
C LEU A 203 -9.69 -1.58 -0.12
N LEU A 204 -8.79 -0.60 0.00
CA LEU A 204 -9.06 0.79 -0.39
C LEU A 204 -8.95 1.00 -1.90
N ASN A 205 -7.97 0.38 -2.55
CA ASN A 205 -7.75 0.52 -3.99
C ASN A 205 -7.09 -0.75 -4.57
N PRO A 206 -7.86 -1.82 -4.83
CA PRO A 206 -7.29 -3.11 -5.21
C PRO A 206 -6.60 -3.05 -6.57
N SER A 207 -7.15 -2.29 -7.53
CA SER A 207 -6.55 -2.12 -8.86
C SER A 207 -5.24 -1.35 -8.82
N GLY A 208 -5.19 -0.25 -8.06
CA GLY A 208 -3.98 0.54 -7.86
C GLY A 208 -2.88 -0.28 -7.20
N VAL A 209 -3.21 -0.95 -6.09
CA VAL A 209 -2.26 -1.81 -5.38
C VAL A 209 -1.75 -2.95 -6.27
N GLY A 210 -2.61 -3.62 -7.03
CA GLY A 210 -2.18 -4.66 -7.98
C GLY A 210 -1.16 -4.14 -8.99
N THR A 211 -1.39 -2.94 -9.53
CA THR A 211 -0.49 -2.29 -10.50
C THR A 211 0.83 -1.84 -9.87
N GLU A 212 0.79 -1.27 -8.68
CA GLU A 212 1.98 -0.88 -7.91
C GLU A 212 2.85 -2.08 -7.59
N LEU A 213 2.27 -3.15 -7.04
CA LEU A 213 3.02 -4.34 -6.66
C LEU A 213 3.60 -5.04 -7.87
N LYS A 214 2.88 -5.09 -9.00
CA LYS A 214 3.42 -5.56 -10.28
C LYS A 214 4.66 -4.78 -10.67
N SER A 215 4.59 -3.45 -10.62
CA SER A 215 5.69 -2.57 -10.99
C SER A 215 6.88 -2.74 -10.06
N LEU A 216 6.64 -2.84 -8.75
CA LEU A 216 7.65 -3.09 -7.75
C LEU A 216 8.40 -4.41 -8.00
N ILE A 217 7.65 -5.50 -8.16
CA ILE A 217 8.25 -6.81 -8.45
C ILE A 217 9.06 -6.75 -9.74
N THR A 218 8.53 -6.14 -10.80
CA THR A 218 9.21 -6.03 -12.09
C THR A 218 10.52 -5.23 -11.99
N ASN A 219 10.52 -4.15 -11.22
CA ASN A 219 11.68 -3.27 -11.07
C ASN A 219 12.82 -3.88 -10.24
N TYR A 220 12.49 -4.73 -9.27
CA TYR A 220 13.46 -5.39 -8.38
C TYR A 220 13.54 -6.89 -8.63
N HIS A 221 13.09 -7.35 -9.80
CA HIS A 221 13.12 -8.77 -10.14
C HIS A 221 14.57 -9.23 -10.33
N VAL A 222 14.89 -10.40 -9.79
CA VAL A 222 16.14 -11.14 -10.04
C VAL A 222 15.87 -12.47 -10.73
#